data_AF-A0A520FTI0-F1
#
_entry.id   AF-A0A520FTI0-F1
#
_cell.length_a   1.000
_cell.length_b   1.000
_cell.length_c   1.000
_cell.angle_alpha   90.00
_cell.angle_beta   90.00
_cell.angle_gamma   90.00
#
_symmetry.space_group_name_H-M   'P 1'
#
loop_
_entity.id
_entity.type
_entity.pdbx_description
1 polymer ?
#
loop_
_entity_poly.entity_id
_entity_poly.type
_entity_poly.pdbx_seq_one_letter_code
_entity_poly.pdbx_strand_id
1 'polypeptide(L)'
;MPAPEFDWIEYDLTSATAGLRMPPIAGAVAAPTLSIQLPDLGAWPSPIEKARILLETAAEVEHALMVQYLYAAYSLKSAGEVTDAAQKKVLKDTSAESWPQVLRSVAREEMGHLMTVQNLLLLLGLDPNFEREDFPPRKQLYPFPLHLEALSRKSLAKYVVAEAPSDAADIGDIVEVATESAGETINRVGILYGLLGLVFSRVDDVAAGVSGHAEWDEIIRTLSIAAYQQTPPDTWHLGDDAFQQGTETRQADPDDWNAGQLRVHQTGDRTAAIQAIRDIGEQGEGPGRGDESSHFERFRKMFRGHEGEPGFPPPGSWQPTRAVPTDPKVTDVADPRTRGWMELADIRYALLLGFLEHYLVAADDDRPMLTAWIYAEMRSRIAYIARELTTMPLDDGAGRAVAGIAFTLPPELHLPQDDAQRWRLHHARTAAAIAVTEHLRDPADRRDGFLADVLTSDRARLALIAARAFTTGFARDIRPLFRQKDLDHMNFRLDLRNLEDVRENARLIVDRVSDHGGPVMPPMPDQRWTPGQVQLLERWIAEGCPP
;
A
#
# COMPACT_ATOMS: atom_id res chain seq x y z
N MET A 1 9.63 19.09 3.57
CA MET A 1 9.59 20.09 2.48
C MET A 1 8.12 20.41 2.25
N PRO A 2 7.69 21.64 1.92
CA PRO A 2 6.30 21.87 1.54
C PRO A 2 5.95 20.97 0.33
N ALA A 3 4.78 20.34 0.37
CA ALA A 3 4.28 19.55 -0.75
C ALA A 3 4.14 20.45 -1.98
N PRO A 4 4.56 20.00 -3.16
CA PRO A 4 4.40 20.76 -4.39
C PRO A 4 2.91 20.87 -4.76
N GLU A 5 2.50 22.05 -5.22
CA GLU A 5 1.17 22.27 -5.82
C GLU A 5 1.21 21.84 -7.30
N PHE A 6 0.19 21.12 -7.76
CA PHE A 6 -0.04 20.71 -9.15
C PHE A 6 -1.25 21.44 -9.73
N ASP A 7 -1.07 22.10 -10.87
CA ASP A 7 -2.21 22.60 -11.64
C ASP A 7 -2.73 21.48 -12.56
N TRP A 8 -4.03 21.20 -12.52
CA TRP A 8 -4.67 20.34 -13.53
C TRP A 8 -5.02 21.17 -14.75
N ILE A 9 -4.43 20.79 -15.87
CA ILE A 9 -4.56 21.51 -17.13
C ILE A 9 -5.37 20.65 -18.09
N GLU A 10 -6.39 21.25 -18.70
CA GLU A 10 -7.15 20.62 -19.78
C GLU A 10 -6.39 20.78 -21.10
N TYR A 11 -6.08 19.66 -21.75
CA TYR A 11 -5.36 19.62 -23.02
C TYR A 11 -6.31 19.26 -24.15
N ASP A 12 -6.29 20.05 -25.22
CA ASP A 12 -7.00 19.75 -26.46
C ASP A 12 -6.19 18.76 -27.30
N LEU A 13 -6.81 17.62 -27.63
CA LEU A 13 -6.24 16.52 -28.40
C LEU A 13 -6.65 16.58 -29.89
N THR A 14 -7.49 17.53 -30.29
CA THR A 14 -8.09 17.60 -31.64
C THR A 14 -7.07 17.87 -32.76
N SER A 15 -6.06 18.70 -32.51
CA SER A 15 -5.05 19.03 -33.53
C SER A 15 -3.97 17.95 -33.71
N ALA A 16 -3.72 17.14 -32.68
CA ALA A 16 -2.68 16.12 -32.68
C ALA A 16 -3.16 14.77 -33.26
N THR A 17 -4.44 14.45 -33.10
CA THR A 17 -5.06 13.23 -33.67
C THR A 17 -5.31 13.32 -35.18
N ALA A 18 -5.28 14.53 -35.77
CA ALA A 18 -5.46 14.74 -37.21
C ALA A 18 -4.38 14.07 -38.10
N GLY A 19 -3.24 13.67 -37.53
CA GLY A 19 -2.19 12.90 -38.20
C GLY A 19 -2.41 11.36 -38.19
N LEU A 20 -3.29 10.86 -37.32
CA LEU A 20 -3.70 9.46 -37.24
C LEU A 20 -4.96 9.29 -38.12
N ARG A 21 -4.78 8.97 -39.40
CA ARG A 21 -5.89 8.84 -40.37
C ARG A 21 -6.95 7.81 -39.89
N MET A 22 -8.04 8.31 -39.32
CA MET A 22 -9.34 7.63 -39.34
C MET A 22 -10.05 7.96 -40.68
N PRO A 23 -10.61 6.98 -41.41
CA PRO A 23 -11.38 7.28 -42.61
C PRO A 23 -12.66 8.08 -42.25
N PRO A 24 -13.01 9.13 -43.01
CA PRO A 24 -14.13 9.99 -42.64
C PRO A 24 -15.46 9.25 -42.81
N ILE A 25 -16.29 9.29 -41.77
CA ILE A 25 -17.71 8.93 -41.87
C ILE A 25 -18.42 10.09 -42.55
N ALA A 26 -18.96 9.85 -43.75
CA ALA A 26 -19.74 10.86 -44.47
C ALA A 26 -21.00 11.21 -43.66
N GLY A 27 -21.07 12.45 -43.16
CA GLY A 27 -22.25 13.02 -42.48
C GLY A 27 -22.09 13.45 -41.02
N ALA A 28 -20.88 13.46 -40.46
CA ALA A 28 -20.68 13.87 -39.06
C ALA A 28 -20.83 15.39 -38.87
N VAL A 29 -21.79 15.77 -38.04
CA VAL A 29 -21.87 17.04 -37.31
C VAL A 29 -20.58 17.19 -36.49
N ALA A 30 -20.07 18.42 -36.34
CA ALA A 30 -18.78 18.78 -35.72
C ALA A 30 -18.23 17.73 -34.74
N ALA A 31 -17.04 17.21 -35.03
CA ALA A 31 -16.36 16.24 -34.18
C ALA A 31 -16.26 16.78 -32.74
N PRO A 32 -16.61 16.00 -31.71
CA PRO A 32 -16.45 16.43 -30.33
C PRO A 32 -14.98 16.79 -30.09
N THR A 33 -14.74 17.92 -29.43
CA THR A 33 -13.41 18.28 -28.93
C THR A 33 -12.96 17.18 -27.99
N LEU A 34 -11.90 16.44 -28.35
CA LEU A 34 -11.32 15.41 -27.50
C LEU A 34 -10.39 16.15 -26.53
N SER A 35 -10.74 16.26 -25.25
CA SER A 35 -9.88 16.86 -24.22
C SER A 35 -9.58 15.87 -23.09
N ILE A 36 -8.43 16.05 -22.44
CA ILE A 36 -8.02 15.27 -21.27
C ILE A 36 -7.43 16.20 -20.22
N GLN A 37 -7.71 15.95 -18.95
CA GLN A 37 -7.10 16.67 -17.84
C GLN A 37 -5.91 15.89 -17.31
N LEU A 38 -4.76 16.54 -17.19
CA LEU A 38 -3.56 15.99 -16.58
C LEU A 38 -2.99 16.95 -15.55
N PRO A 39 -2.35 16.43 -14.49
CA PRO A 39 -1.55 17.25 -13.61
C PRO A 39 -0.33 17.79 -14.38
N ASP A 40 0.04 19.04 -14.14
CA ASP A 40 1.27 19.62 -14.67
C ASP A 40 2.49 19.02 -13.97
N LEU A 41 3.31 18.28 -14.73
CA LEU A 41 4.57 17.72 -14.26
C LEU A 41 5.79 18.51 -14.74
N GLY A 42 5.60 19.72 -15.28
CA GLY A 42 6.68 20.59 -15.77
C GLY A 42 7.71 20.97 -14.72
N ALA A 43 7.34 20.99 -13.43
CA ALA A 43 8.26 21.26 -12.32
C ALA A 43 9.24 20.11 -12.02
N TRP A 44 9.02 18.91 -12.60
CA TRP A 44 9.88 17.73 -12.46
C TRP A 44 10.58 17.45 -13.80
N PRO A 45 11.73 18.09 -14.08
CA PRO A 45 12.31 18.11 -15.41
C PRO A 45 12.85 16.76 -15.88
N SER A 46 13.18 15.83 -14.98
CA SER A 46 13.70 14.51 -15.36
C SER A 46 12.67 13.38 -15.27
N PRO A 47 12.82 12.29 -16.06
CA PRO A 47 11.94 11.12 -15.97
C PRO A 47 11.91 10.47 -14.58
N ILE A 48 13.05 10.40 -13.89
CA ILE A 48 13.12 9.80 -12.55
C ILE A 48 12.42 10.65 -11.48
N GLU A 49 12.44 11.97 -11.62
CA GLU A 49 11.69 12.88 -10.75
C GLU A 49 10.18 12.74 -10.97
N LYS A 50 9.73 12.62 -12.24
CA LYS A 50 8.33 12.32 -12.58
C LYS A 50 7.90 10.95 -12.05
N ALA A 51 8.73 9.91 -12.23
CA ALA A 51 8.46 8.57 -11.72
C ALA A 51 8.32 8.58 -10.19
N ARG A 52 9.25 9.23 -9.48
CA ARG A 52 9.20 9.35 -8.02
C ARG A 52 7.92 10.00 -7.55
N ILE A 53 7.59 11.20 -8.06
CA ILE A 53 6.43 11.92 -7.58
C ILE A 53 5.12 11.18 -7.89
N LEU A 54 5.02 10.52 -9.05
CA LEU A 54 3.86 9.71 -9.42
C LEU A 54 3.74 8.45 -8.56
N LEU A 55 4.84 7.72 -8.31
CA LEU A 55 4.82 6.50 -7.48
C LEU A 55 4.55 6.82 -6.01
N GLU A 56 5.17 7.86 -5.45
CA GLU A 56 4.89 8.29 -4.08
C GLU A 56 3.43 8.68 -3.92
N THR A 57 2.87 9.41 -4.89
CA THR A 57 1.45 9.75 -4.92
C THR A 57 0.58 8.52 -5.06
N ALA A 58 0.93 7.57 -5.93
CA ALA A 58 0.19 6.32 -6.08
C ALA A 58 0.14 5.58 -4.74
N ALA A 59 1.27 5.41 -4.07
CA ALA A 59 1.31 4.78 -2.75
C ALA A 59 0.40 5.49 -1.74
N GLU A 60 0.44 6.82 -1.69
CA GLU A 60 -0.42 7.60 -0.80
C GLU A 60 -1.91 7.42 -1.12
N VAL A 61 -2.28 7.42 -2.40
CA VAL A 61 -3.67 7.24 -2.88
C VAL A 61 -4.17 5.83 -2.58
N GLU A 62 -3.39 4.79 -2.91
CA GLU A 62 -3.73 3.40 -2.60
C GLU A 62 -3.95 3.20 -1.10
N HIS A 63 -3.03 3.74 -0.29
CA HIS A 63 -3.12 3.67 1.17
C HIS A 63 -4.37 4.38 1.69
N ALA A 64 -4.67 5.57 1.17
CA ALA A 64 -5.81 6.37 1.58
C ALA A 64 -7.16 5.78 1.18
N LEU A 65 -7.29 5.28 -0.05
CA LEU A 65 -8.52 4.64 -0.53
C LEU A 65 -8.77 3.35 0.25
N MET A 66 -7.73 2.53 0.49
CA MET A 66 -7.80 1.36 1.35
C MET A 66 -8.45 1.67 2.71
N VAL A 67 -7.93 2.67 3.45
CA VAL A 67 -8.44 2.97 4.79
C VAL A 67 -9.85 3.57 4.76
N GLN A 68 -10.20 4.33 3.72
CA GLN A 68 -11.56 4.84 3.53
C GLN A 68 -12.57 3.74 3.23
N TYR A 69 -12.20 2.77 2.38
CA TYR A 69 -13.05 1.63 2.07
C TYR A 69 -13.26 0.74 3.29
N LEU A 70 -12.21 0.54 4.11
CA LEU A 70 -12.32 -0.13 5.40
C LEU A 70 -13.23 0.62 6.37
N TYR A 71 -13.04 1.94 6.53
CA TYR A 71 -13.85 2.75 7.44
C TYR A 71 -15.33 2.75 7.02
N ALA A 72 -15.60 2.90 5.73
CA ALA A 72 -16.92 2.76 5.13
C ALA A 72 -17.53 1.37 5.41
N ALA A 73 -16.76 0.30 5.25
CA ALA A 73 -17.22 -1.06 5.54
C ALA A 73 -17.59 -1.24 7.02
N TYR A 74 -16.76 -0.75 7.95
CA TYR A 74 -17.03 -0.85 9.39
C TYR A 74 -18.21 0.02 9.84
N SER A 75 -18.49 1.11 9.12
CA SER A 75 -19.67 1.94 9.39
C SER A 75 -20.99 1.23 9.12
N LEU A 76 -21.02 0.18 8.29
CA LEU A 76 -22.25 -0.56 7.94
C LEU A 76 -22.83 -1.32 9.15
N LYS A 77 -24.16 -1.27 9.28
CA LYS A 77 -24.92 -2.13 10.19
C LYS A 77 -24.77 -3.60 9.80
N SER A 78 -24.91 -4.49 10.76
CA SER A 78 -25.02 -5.92 10.52
C SER A 78 -26.41 -6.29 10.00
N ALA A 79 -26.52 -7.43 9.31
CA ALA A 79 -27.81 -7.98 8.91
C ALA A 79 -28.77 -8.26 10.09
N GLY A 80 -28.25 -8.39 11.33
CA GLY A 80 -29.06 -8.55 12.54
C GLY A 80 -29.76 -7.28 13.00
N GLU A 81 -29.30 -6.10 12.56
CA GLU A 81 -29.82 -4.78 12.96
C GLU A 81 -30.94 -4.27 12.03
N VAL A 82 -31.26 -5.02 10.98
CA VAL A 82 -32.32 -4.71 10.01
C VAL A 82 -33.36 -5.82 9.99
N THR A 83 -34.60 -5.50 9.61
CA THR A 83 -35.70 -6.48 9.55
C THR A 83 -36.04 -6.91 8.13
N ASP A 84 -35.91 -6.00 7.15
CA ASP A 84 -36.25 -6.23 5.75
C ASP A 84 -35.29 -7.25 5.09
N ALA A 85 -35.85 -8.14 4.27
CA ALA A 85 -35.09 -9.23 3.65
C ALA A 85 -34.09 -8.75 2.60
N ALA A 86 -34.42 -7.71 1.82
CA ALA A 86 -33.53 -7.15 0.82
C ALA A 86 -32.37 -6.39 1.49
N GLN A 87 -32.65 -5.63 2.56
CA GLN A 87 -31.62 -4.99 3.39
C GLN A 87 -30.69 -6.02 4.04
N LYS A 88 -31.24 -7.12 4.57
CA LYS A 88 -30.43 -8.22 5.13
C LYS A 88 -29.50 -8.83 4.10
N LYS A 89 -29.96 -9.00 2.86
CA LYS A 89 -29.17 -9.61 1.77
C LYS A 89 -27.89 -8.82 1.52
N VAL A 90 -28.01 -7.51 1.34
CA VAL A 90 -26.86 -6.63 1.03
C VAL A 90 -25.96 -6.35 2.23
N LEU A 91 -26.40 -6.60 3.47
CA LEU A 91 -25.60 -6.50 4.70
C LEU A 91 -25.09 -7.85 5.22
N LYS A 92 -25.35 -8.96 4.50
CA LYS A 92 -25.01 -10.30 4.98
C LYS A 92 -23.52 -10.58 4.80
N ASP A 93 -22.79 -10.51 5.91
CA ASP A 93 -21.33 -10.61 5.94
C ASP A 93 -20.72 -11.90 5.38
N THR A 94 -21.53 -12.91 5.06
CA THR A 94 -21.06 -14.17 4.47
C THR A 94 -21.19 -14.21 2.94
N SER A 95 -21.74 -13.16 2.30
CA SER A 95 -21.92 -13.09 0.85
C SER A 95 -20.83 -12.23 0.23
N ALA A 96 -20.12 -12.74 -0.78
CA ALA A 96 -19.07 -11.99 -1.48
C ALA A 96 -19.60 -10.71 -2.15
N GLU A 97 -20.88 -10.70 -2.54
CA GLU A 97 -21.57 -9.57 -3.18
C GLU A 97 -22.16 -8.57 -2.18
N SER A 98 -22.15 -8.89 -0.88
CA SER A 98 -22.66 -7.96 0.15
C SER A 98 -21.79 -6.72 0.24
N TRP A 99 -22.38 -5.58 0.55
CA TRP A 99 -21.69 -4.31 0.67
C TRP A 99 -20.46 -4.35 1.60
N PRO A 100 -20.52 -4.97 2.81
CA PRO A 100 -19.32 -5.08 3.65
C PRO A 100 -18.21 -5.93 3.04
N GLN A 101 -18.53 -6.95 2.24
CA GLN A 101 -17.53 -7.81 1.60
C GLN A 101 -16.95 -7.17 0.36
N VAL A 102 -17.76 -6.48 -0.45
CA VAL A 102 -17.29 -5.70 -1.60
C VAL A 102 -16.28 -4.63 -1.17
N LEU A 103 -16.63 -3.81 -0.15
CA LEU A 103 -15.71 -2.77 0.33
C LEU A 103 -14.40 -3.35 0.90
N ARG A 104 -14.47 -4.46 1.64
CA ARG A 104 -13.27 -5.10 2.20
C ARG A 104 -12.45 -5.86 1.18
N SER A 105 -13.06 -6.42 0.14
CA SER A 105 -12.33 -7.07 -0.95
C SER A 105 -11.57 -6.05 -1.77
N VAL A 106 -12.22 -4.93 -2.12
CA VAL A 106 -11.54 -3.80 -2.78
C VAL A 106 -10.42 -3.24 -1.90
N ALA A 107 -10.67 -2.95 -0.63
CA ALA A 107 -9.62 -2.47 0.28
C ALA A 107 -8.42 -3.43 0.38
N ARG A 108 -8.66 -4.74 0.27
CA ARG A 108 -7.59 -5.72 0.22
C ARG A 108 -6.83 -5.64 -1.11
N GLU A 109 -7.51 -5.47 -2.23
CA GLU A 109 -6.86 -5.26 -3.54
C GLU A 109 -5.99 -4.00 -3.54
N GLU A 110 -6.46 -2.89 -2.94
CA GLU A 110 -5.65 -1.67 -2.77
C GLU A 110 -4.39 -1.90 -1.92
N MET A 111 -4.43 -2.83 -0.96
CA MET A 111 -3.20 -3.21 -0.25
C MET A 111 -2.19 -3.91 -1.17
N GLY A 112 -2.68 -4.71 -2.13
CA GLY A 112 -1.83 -5.39 -3.11
C GLY A 112 -1.22 -4.38 -4.08
N HIS A 113 -2.00 -3.38 -4.48
CA HIS A 113 -1.54 -2.24 -5.26
C HIS A 113 -0.48 -1.45 -4.50
N LEU A 114 -0.74 -1.08 -3.24
CA LEU A 114 0.21 -0.38 -2.37
C LEU A 114 1.56 -1.11 -2.29
N MET A 115 1.54 -2.42 -2.03
CA MET A 115 2.78 -3.22 -1.96
C MET A 115 3.48 -3.33 -3.31
N THR A 116 2.74 -3.41 -4.40
CA THR A 116 3.31 -3.40 -5.76
C THR A 116 3.95 -2.05 -6.10
N VAL A 117 3.35 -0.94 -5.67
CA VAL A 117 3.96 0.40 -5.82
C VAL A 117 5.27 0.50 -5.02
N GLN A 118 5.35 -0.11 -3.83
CA GLN A 118 6.62 -0.20 -3.11
C GLN A 118 7.69 -0.96 -3.91
N ASN A 119 7.31 -2.04 -4.59
CA ASN A 119 8.22 -2.79 -5.45
C ASN A 119 8.75 -1.95 -6.61
N LEU A 120 7.89 -1.13 -7.23
CA LEU A 120 8.27 -0.19 -8.28
C LEU A 120 9.20 0.92 -7.77
N LEU A 121 8.96 1.47 -6.58
CA LEU A 121 9.87 2.43 -5.93
C LEU A 121 11.26 1.79 -5.73
N LEU A 122 11.31 0.60 -5.16
CA LEU A 122 12.56 -0.12 -4.91
C LEU A 122 13.30 -0.49 -6.20
N LEU A 123 12.58 -0.86 -7.27
CA LEU A 123 13.15 -1.12 -8.59
C LEU A 123 13.89 0.11 -9.15
N LEU A 124 13.41 1.33 -8.84
CA LEU A 124 14.07 2.57 -9.21
C LEU A 124 15.12 3.04 -8.20
N GLY A 125 15.37 2.26 -7.14
CA GLY A 125 16.29 2.61 -6.06
C GLY A 125 15.78 3.71 -5.14
N LEU A 126 14.47 3.92 -5.09
CA LEU A 126 13.81 4.86 -4.20
C LEU A 126 13.40 4.17 -2.89
N ASP A 127 13.23 4.97 -1.84
CA ASP A 127 12.75 4.46 -0.56
C ASP A 127 11.25 4.12 -0.63
N PRO A 128 10.76 3.11 0.13
CA PRO A 128 9.34 2.85 0.28
C PRO A 128 8.58 4.07 0.83
N ASN A 129 7.35 4.28 0.36
CA ASN A 129 6.46 5.32 0.82
C ASN A 129 5.16 4.73 1.37
N PHE A 130 4.99 4.77 2.69
CA PHE A 130 3.72 4.42 3.37
C PHE A 130 3.00 5.66 3.91
N GLU A 131 3.47 6.86 3.55
CA GLU A 131 2.75 8.09 3.90
C GLU A 131 1.34 8.06 3.29
N ARG A 132 0.45 8.81 3.91
CA ARG A 132 -0.85 9.23 3.40
C ARG A 132 -1.11 10.60 3.99
N GLU A 133 -2.05 11.35 3.43
CA GLU A 133 -2.33 12.73 3.82
C GLU A 133 -2.45 12.94 5.35
N ASP A 134 -1.38 13.43 5.98
CA ASP A 134 -1.29 14.08 7.30
C ASP A 134 -0.31 15.27 7.18
N PHE A 135 -0.79 16.34 6.53
CA PHE A 135 -0.26 17.71 6.37
C PHE A 135 1.24 18.00 6.03
N PRO A 136 1.52 18.93 5.08
CA PRO A 136 0.59 19.52 4.11
C PRO A 136 0.36 18.53 2.95
N PRO A 137 -0.88 18.39 2.48
CA PRO A 137 -1.21 17.44 1.43
C PRO A 137 -0.59 17.78 0.08
N ARG A 138 -0.38 16.75 -0.76
CA ARG A 138 -0.34 16.92 -2.23
C ARG A 138 -1.78 17.05 -2.75
N LYS A 139 -2.47 18.15 -2.41
CA LYS A 139 -3.94 18.31 -2.57
C LYS A 139 -4.48 17.98 -3.97
N GLN A 140 -3.66 18.11 -5.00
CA GLN A 140 -4.14 18.09 -6.37
C GLN A 140 -3.98 16.72 -7.05
N LEU A 141 -3.01 15.86 -6.73
CA LEU A 141 -2.94 14.54 -7.41
C LEU A 141 -3.91 13.49 -6.86
N TYR A 142 -4.54 13.79 -5.73
CA TYR A 142 -5.51 12.90 -5.12
C TYR A 142 -6.84 12.92 -5.88
N PRO A 143 -7.61 11.82 -5.88
CA PRO A 143 -8.95 11.81 -6.45
C PRO A 143 -9.85 12.90 -5.88
N PHE A 144 -9.78 13.14 -4.57
CA PHE A 144 -10.56 14.15 -3.83
C PHE A 144 -9.95 14.32 -2.42
N PRO A 145 -10.35 15.35 -1.64
CA PRO A 145 -9.92 15.51 -0.25
C PRO A 145 -10.43 14.34 0.58
N LEU A 146 -9.50 13.57 1.15
CA LEU A 146 -9.84 12.30 1.77
C LEU A 146 -10.37 12.53 3.16
N HIS A 147 -11.49 11.87 3.47
CA HIS A 147 -12.09 11.91 4.79
C HIS A 147 -12.46 10.50 5.22
N LEU A 148 -12.15 10.14 6.46
CA LEU A 148 -12.69 8.93 7.07
C LEU A 148 -14.13 9.21 7.45
N GLU A 149 -15.08 8.83 6.59
CA GLU A 149 -16.50 9.08 6.79
C GLU A 149 -17.35 7.82 6.65
N ALA A 150 -18.52 7.81 7.30
CA ALA A 150 -19.48 6.72 7.14
C ALA A 150 -19.85 6.55 5.66
N LEU A 151 -20.12 5.30 5.26
CA LEU A 151 -20.64 5.05 3.92
C LEU A 151 -21.98 5.79 3.75
N SER A 152 -22.05 6.60 2.71
CA SER A 152 -23.20 7.36 2.31
C SER A 152 -23.30 7.34 0.79
N ARG A 153 -24.43 7.82 0.24
CA ARG A 153 -24.55 7.95 -1.21
C ARG A 153 -23.52 8.93 -1.79
N LYS A 154 -23.08 9.91 -1.00
CA LYS A 154 -22.04 10.87 -1.38
C LYS A 154 -20.66 10.22 -1.41
N SER A 155 -20.26 9.55 -0.33
CA SER A 155 -18.96 8.87 -0.29
C SER A 155 -18.86 7.74 -1.30
N LEU A 156 -19.93 6.95 -1.49
CA LEU A 156 -19.97 5.93 -2.54
C LEU A 156 -19.91 6.52 -3.94
N ALA A 157 -20.52 7.69 -4.19
CA ALA A 157 -20.38 8.37 -5.48
C ALA A 157 -18.92 8.76 -5.74
N LYS A 158 -18.21 9.28 -4.72
CA LYS A 158 -16.77 9.56 -4.82
C LYS A 158 -15.96 8.31 -5.18
N TYR A 159 -16.28 7.16 -4.57
CA TYR A 159 -15.59 5.90 -4.86
C TYR A 159 -15.85 5.43 -6.30
N VAL A 160 -17.12 5.45 -6.75
CA VAL A 160 -17.46 5.12 -8.14
C VAL A 160 -16.68 6.02 -9.11
N VAL A 161 -16.57 7.31 -8.79
CA VAL A 161 -15.92 8.27 -9.69
C VAL A 161 -14.41 8.14 -9.65
N ALA A 162 -13.78 7.97 -8.48
CA ALA A 162 -12.32 7.77 -8.39
C ALA A 162 -11.84 6.55 -9.20
N GLU A 163 -12.63 5.47 -9.19
CA GLU A 163 -12.29 4.21 -9.87
C GLU A 163 -12.74 4.17 -11.35
N ALA A 164 -13.55 5.12 -11.84
CA ALA A 164 -14.12 4.97 -13.19
C ALA A 164 -13.09 5.29 -14.29
N PRO A 165 -13.16 4.60 -15.44
CA PRO A 165 -12.43 5.02 -16.63
C PRO A 165 -12.87 6.43 -17.07
N SER A 166 -11.95 7.14 -17.72
CA SER A 166 -12.16 8.52 -18.15
C SER A 166 -13.37 8.72 -19.08
N ASP A 167 -13.75 7.69 -19.85
CA ASP A 167 -14.87 7.67 -20.80
C ASP A 167 -16.10 6.91 -20.29
N ALA A 168 -16.18 6.62 -18.98
CA ALA A 168 -17.28 5.88 -18.37
C ALA A 168 -18.65 6.47 -18.74
N ALA A 169 -19.47 5.67 -19.42
CA ALA A 169 -20.84 6.03 -19.78
C ALA A 169 -21.81 5.84 -18.59
N ASP A 170 -22.95 6.55 -18.63
CA ASP A 170 -24.09 6.36 -17.70
C ASP A 170 -23.78 6.61 -16.21
N ILE A 171 -22.79 7.46 -15.92
CA ILE A 171 -22.44 7.88 -14.56
C ILE A 171 -22.56 9.40 -14.32
N GLY A 172 -23.10 10.17 -15.26
CA GLY A 172 -23.14 11.65 -15.16
C GLY A 172 -23.81 12.18 -13.89
N ASP A 173 -24.89 11.55 -13.44
CA ASP A 173 -25.55 11.88 -12.17
C ASP A 173 -24.75 11.42 -10.93
N ILE A 174 -23.93 10.38 -11.06
CA ILE A 174 -23.00 9.99 -9.99
C ILE A 174 -21.86 11.00 -9.89
N VAL A 175 -21.32 11.44 -11.03
CA VAL A 175 -20.30 12.50 -11.13
C VAL A 175 -20.81 13.80 -10.50
N GLU A 176 -22.06 14.19 -10.76
CA GLU A 176 -22.67 15.37 -10.14
C GLU A 176 -22.70 15.27 -8.61
N VAL A 177 -23.21 14.16 -8.06
CA VAL A 177 -23.25 13.93 -6.60
C VAL A 177 -21.86 13.93 -5.99
N ALA A 178 -20.89 13.31 -6.67
CA ALA A 178 -19.54 13.17 -6.18
C ALA A 178 -18.81 14.53 -6.17
N THR A 179 -18.93 15.30 -7.27
CA THR A 179 -18.34 16.64 -7.42
C THR A 179 -18.95 17.62 -6.42
N GLU A 180 -20.28 17.62 -6.24
CA GLU A 180 -20.95 18.43 -5.22
C GLU A 180 -20.45 18.08 -3.80
N SER A 181 -20.22 16.79 -3.53
CA SER A 181 -19.74 16.34 -2.23
C SER A 181 -18.28 16.68 -1.97
N ALA A 182 -17.42 16.57 -2.99
CA ALA A 182 -15.99 16.87 -2.86
C ALA A 182 -15.74 18.38 -2.82
N GLY A 183 -16.62 19.18 -3.44
CA GLY A 183 -16.42 20.61 -3.63
C GLY A 183 -15.48 20.95 -4.79
N GLU A 184 -14.99 19.94 -5.49
CA GLU A 184 -14.10 20.04 -6.65
C GLU A 184 -14.28 18.84 -7.60
N THR A 185 -13.67 18.92 -8.78
CA THR A 185 -13.64 17.82 -9.74
C THR A 185 -12.88 16.63 -9.15
N ILE A 186 -13.43 15.43 -9.35
CA ILE A 186 -12.77 14.21 -8.88
C ILE A 186 -11.83 13.66 -9.94
N ASN A 187 -10.56 13.49 -9.58
CA ASN A 187 -9.56 12.88 -10.45
C ASN A 187 -9.73 11.35 -10.47
N ARG A 188 -9.42 10.73 -11.62
CA ARG A 188 -9.50 9.27 -11.80
C ARG A 188 -8.15 8.62 -11.49
N VAL A 189 -8.17 7.49 -10.78
CA VAL A 189 -6.95 6.78 -10.38
C VAL A 189 -6.18 6.25 -11.59
N GLY A 190 -6.85 5.77 -12.65
CA GLY A 190 -6.14 5.24 -13.82
C GLY A 190 -5.42 6.28 -14.66
N ILE A 191 -5.70 7.59 -14.50
CA ILE A 191 -4.85 8.64 -15.10
C ILE A 191 -3.46 8.59 -14.48
N LEU A 192 -3.35 8.37 -13.16
CA LEU A 192 -2.08 8.27 -12.46
C LEU A 192 -1.27 7.06 -12.97
N TYR A 193 -1.90 5.89 -13.07
CA TYR A 193 -1.26 4.68 -13.59
C TYR A 193 -0.98 4.74 -15.08
N GLY A 194 -1.81 5.41 -15.88
CA GLY A 194 -1.54 5.67 -17.29
C GLY A 194 -0.32 6.57 -17.49
N LEU A 195 -0.14 7.59 -16.64
CA LEU A 195 1.07 8.43 -16.63
C LEU A 195 2.31 7.65 -16.19
N LEU A 196 2.20 6.78 -15.18
CA LEU A 196 3.27 5.85 -14.83
C LEU A 196 3.60 4.92 -15.99
N GLY A 197 2.59 4.38 -16.67
CA GLY A 197 2.75 3.56 -17.87
C GLY A 197 3.51 4.29 -18.97
N LEU A 198 3.19 5.57 -19.19
CA LEU A 198 3.93 6.44 -20.10
C LEU A 198 5.38 6.62 -19.65
N VAL A 199 5.63 6.96 -18.39
CA VAL A 199 6.98 7.21 -17.85
C VAL A 199 7.87 5.96 -17.90
N PHE A 200 7.29 4.79 -17.66
CA PHE A 200 7.98 3.50 -17.72
C PHE A 200 8.14 2.95 -19.14
N SER A 201 7.44 3.53 -20.13
CA SER A 201 7.61 3.16 -21.53
C SER A 201 8.90 3.74 -22.12
N ARG A 202 9.27 3.29 -23.32
CA ARG A 202 10.19 4.04 -24.18
C ARG A 202 9.37 4.88 -25.15
N VAL A 203 9.91 6.04 -25.52
CA VAL A 203 9.29 6.93 -26.51
C VAL A 203 8.93 6.20 -27.82
N ASP A 204 9.84 5.34 -28.30
CA ASP A 204 9.68 4.62 -29.56
C ASP A 204 8.61 3.52 -29.50
N ASP A 205 8.33 3.01 -28.31
CA ASP A 205 7.39 1.89 -28.13
C ASP A 205 5.95 2.39 -27.89
N VAL A 206 5.75 3.65 -27.46
CA VAL A 206 4.42 4.21 -27.19
C VAL A 206 3.48 4.07 -28.38
N ALA A 207 3.95 4.33 -29.59
CA ALA A 207 3.13 4.22 -30.80
C ALA A 207 2.77 2.77 -31.16
N ALA A 208 3.66 1.82 -30.87
CA ALA A 208 3.47 0.41 -31.18
C ALA A 208 2.63 -0.33 -30.12
N GLY A 209 2.62 0.18 -28.88
CA GLY A 209 2.07 -0.49 -27.71
C GLY A 209 3.15 -1.29 -26.97
N VAL A 210 3.14 -1.19 -25.64
CA VAL A 210 4.16 -1.77 -24.75
C VAL A 210 3.61 -2.81 -23.80
N SER A 211 2.30 -2.74 -23.54
CA SER A 211 1.68 -3.53 -22.47
C SER A 211 1.14 -4.87 -22.96
N GLY A 212 1.03 -5.05 -24.29
CA GLY A 212 0.36 -6.21 -24.88
C GLY A 212 -1.16 -6.17 -24.74
N HIS A 213 -1.73 -5.04 -24.29
CA HIS A 213 -3.17 -4.83 -24.13
C HIS A 213 -3.61 -3.57 -24.88
N ALA A 214 -4.36 -3.74 -25.98
CA ALA A 214 -4.62 -2.68 -26.95
C ALA A 214 -5.36 -1.46 -26.35
N GLU A 215 -6.29 -1.70 -25.43
CA GLU A 215 -7.06 -0.64 -24.77
C GLU A 215 -6.18 0.18 -23.81
N TRP A 216 -5.28 -0.49 -23.10
CA TRP A 216 -4.33 0.19 -22.21
C TRP A 216 -3.28 0.97 -23.00
N ASP A 217 -2.78 0.39 -24.09
CA ASP A 217 -1.87 1.08 -25.00
C ASP A 217 -2.53 2.32 -25.66
N GLU A 218 -3.85 2.32 -25.85
CA GLU A 218 -4.61 3.50 -26.30
C GLU A 218 -4.63 4.62 -25.25
N ILE A 219 -4.83 4.26 -23.97
CA ILE A 219 -4.77 5.21 -22.85
C ILE A 219 -3.38 5.86 -22.81
N ILE A 220 -2.30 5.07 -22.86
CA ILE A 220 -0.93 5.61 -22.85
C ILE A 220 -0.70 6.52 -24.07
N ARG A 221 -1.13 6.12 -25.26
CA ARG A 221 -1.00 6.95 -26.48
C ARG A 221 -1.74 8.26 -26.35
N THR A 222 -2.97 8.24 -25.82
CA THR A 222 -3.78 9.44 -25.59
C THR A 222 -3.11 10.38 -24.58
N LEU A 223 -2.64 9.84 -23.45
CA LEU A 223 -1.93 10.58 -22.42
C LEU A 223 -0.64 11.20 -22.95
N SER A 224 0.10 10.49 -23.79
CA SER A 224 1.35 10.96 -24.38
C SER A 224 1.17 12.26 -25.18
N ILE A 225 0.04 12.42 -25.87
CA ILE A 225 -0.27 13.61 -26.66
C ILE A 225 -0.34 14.84 -25.77
N ALA A 226 -0.99 14.75 -24.62
CA ALA A 226 -1.12 15.86 -23.67
C ALA A 226 0.18 16.06 -22.87
N ALA A 227 0.82 14.98 -22.42
CA ALA A 227 2.10 15.02 -21.71
C ALA A 227 3.21 15.72 -22.51
N TYR A 228 3.30 15.45 -23.81
CA TYR A 228 4.31 16.08 -24.69
C TYR A 228 4.02 17.54 -25.02
N GLN A 229 2.82 18.05 -24.72
CA GLN A 229 2.54 19.49 -24.75
C GLN A 229 3.09 20.21 -23.52
N GLN A 230 3.27 19.50 -22.39
CA GLN A 230 3.85 20.06 -21.17
C GLN A 230 5.37 20.21 -21.30
N THR A 231 6.05 19.13 -21.64
CA THR A 231 7.52 19.07 -21.75
C THR A 231 7.94 18.11 -22.87
N PRO A 232 9.16 18.26 -23.41
CA PRO A 232 9.66 17.40 -24.50
C PRO A 232 9.60 15.90 -24.16
N PRO A 233 9.37 15.00 -25.14
CA PRO A 233 9.19 13.56 -24.90
C PRO A 233 10.31 12.89 -24.12
N ASP A 234 11.57 13.23 -24.37
CA ASP A 234 12.75 12.70 -23.68
C ASP A 234 12.78 12.99 -22.17
N THR A 235 11.98 13.94 -21.70
CA THR A 235 11.80 14.24 -20.26
C THR A 235 10.78 13.36 -19.55
N TRP A 236 10.07 12.49 -20.28
CA TRP A 236 9.03 11.61 -19.72
C TRP A 236 9.49 10.17 -19.52
N HIS A 237 10.36 9.65 -20.37
CA HIS A 237 10.66 8.21 -20.42
C HIS A 237 11.91 7.84 -19.62
N LEU A 238 11.78 6.91 -18.67
CA LEU A 238 12.93 6.37 -17.93
C LEU A 238 13.93 5.69 -18.87
N GLY A 239 15.23 5.86 -18.61
CA GLY A 239 16.29 5.05 -19.22
C GLY A 239 16.35 3.64 -18.60
N ASP A 240 16.97 2.67 -19.29
CA ASP A 240 17.09 1.31 -18.74
C ASP A 240 18.02 1.22 -17.53
N ASP A 241 18.96 2.16 -17.44
CA ASP A 241 19.86 2.33 -16.31
C ASP A 241 19.14 2.80 -15.03
N ALA A 242 17.89 3.25 -15.13
CA ALA A 242 17.07 3.58 -13.97
C ALA A 242 16.58 2.33 -13.21
N PHE A 243 16.54 1.15 -13.85
CA PHE A 243 16.01 -0.09 -13.26
C PHE A 243 17.13 -0.87 -12.58
N GLN A 244 17.15 -0.88 -11.25
CA GLN A 244 18.18 -1.53 -10.46
C GLN A 244 17.98 -3.05 -10.41
N GLN A 245 19.01 -3.78 -10.85
CA GLN A 245 19.04 -5.24 -10.79
C GLN A 245 19.19 -5.76 -9.35
N GLY A 246 18.58 -6.91 -9.05
CA GLY A 246 18.71 -7.60 -7.76
C GLY A 246 17.86 -6.99 -6.64
N THR A 247 17.00 -6.02 -6.95
CA THR A 247 16.09 -5.40 -5.99
C THR A 247 14.97 -6.34 -5.54
N GLU A 248 14.71 -7.42 -6.25
CA GLU A 248 13.67 -8.43 -5.98
C GLU A 248 13.78 -9.00 -4.56
N THR A 249 15.01 -9.17 -4.06
CA THR A 249 15.32 -9.61 -2.68
C THR A 249 14.84 -8.64 -1.60
N ARG A 250 14.55 -7.39 -1.97
CA ARG A 250 14.01 -6.33 -1.10
C ARG A 250 12.56 -5.98 -1.44
N GLN A 251 12.02 -6.55 -2.51
CA GLN A 251 10.62 -6.41 -2.90
C GLN A 251 9.73 -7.36 -2.11
N ALA A 252 8.44 -7.06 -2.11
CA ALA A 252 7.38 -7.92 -1.64
C ALA A 252 7.18 -9.11 -2.58
N ASP A 253 7.31 -10.31 -2.00
CA ASP A 253 7.28 -11.58 -2.71
C ASP A 253 5.84 -12.11 -2.85
N PRO A 254 5.31 -12.28 -4.07
CA PRO A 254 3.96 -12.79 -4.29
C PRO A 254 3.62 -14.06 -3.50
N ASP A 255 4.60 -14.94 -3.21
CA ASP A 255 4.40 -16.16 -2.44
C ASP A 255 4.14 -15.90 -0.95
N ASP A 256 4.76 -14.86 -0.37
CA ASP A 256 4.47 -14.41 0.99
C ASP A 256 3.07 -13.78 1.08
N TRP A 257 2.60 -13.18 -0.02
CA TRP A 257 1.39 -12.39 -0.08
C TRP A 257 0.18 -13.14 -0.67
N ASN A 258 0.35 -14.36 -1.19
CA ASN A 258 -0.70 -15.12 -1.90
C ASN A 258 -1.92 -15.48 -1.02
N ALA A 259 -1.81 -15.36 0.31
CA ALA A 259 -2.90 -15.73 1.20
C ALA A 259 -4.07 -14.75 1.01
N GLY A 260 -5.19 -15.25 0.50
CA GLY A 260 -6.45 -14.51 0.43
C GLY A 260 -6.67 -13.69 -0.83
N GLN A 261 -6.09 -14.09 -1.97
CA GLN A 261 -6.26 -13.45 -3.29
C GLN A 261 -5.66 -12.05 -3.39
N LEU A 262 -4.74 -11.68 -2.50
CA LEU A 262 -3.98 -10.44 -2.61
C LEU A 262 -2.98 -10.60 -3.77
N ARG A 263 -3.06 -9.70 -4.76
CA ARG A 263 -2.15 -9.70 -5.91
C ARG A 263 -1.04 -8.67 -5.66
N VAL A 264 0.19 -9.15 -5.62
CA VAL A 264 1.40 -8.31 -5.53
C VAL A 264 2.30 -8.68 -6.70
N HIS A 265 2.89 -7.69 -7.36
CA HIS A 265 3.83 -7.92 -8.46
C HIS A 265 5.26 -7.62 -8.02
N GLN A 266 6.12 -8.64 -8.07
CA GLN A 266 7.56 -8.44 -8.02
C GLN A 266 8.04 -8.07 -9.44
N THR A 267 8.87 -7.03 -9.55
CA THR A 267 9.26 -6.41 -10.81
C THR A 267 10.78 -6.30 -10.89
N GLY A 268 11.42 -7.14 -11.71
CA GLY A 268 12.89 -7.12 -11.88
C GLY A 268 13.38 -6.25 -13.04
N ASP A 269 12.49 -5.87 -13.94
CA ASP A 269 12.82 -5.08 -15.14
C ASP A 269 11.66 -4.19 -15.60
N ARG A 270 11.91 -3.40 -16.65
CA ARG A 270 10.92 -2.53 -17.28
C ARG A 270 9.67 -3.27 -17.72
N THR A 271 9.81 -4.45 -18.34
CA THR A 271 8.69 -5.20 -18.90
C THR A 271 7.74 -5.65 -17.78
N ALA A 272 8.31 -6.22 -16.72
CA ALA A 272 7.56 -6.61 -15.53
C ALA A 272 6.90 -5.39 -14.84
N ALA A 273 7.59 -4.25 -14.79
CA ALA A 273 7.05 -3.01 -14.23
C ALA A 273 5.86 -2.47 -15.03
N ILE A 274 5.94 -2.44 -16.37
CA ILE A 274 4.82 -2.03 -17.24
C ILE A 274 3.61 -2.96 -17.05
N GLN A 275 3.85 -4.27 -16.94
CA GLN A 275 2.78 -5.25 -16.67
C GLN A 275 2.13 -5.01 -15.31
N ALA A 276 2.91 -4.78 -14.25
CA ALA A 276 2.39 -4.48 -12.93
C ALA A 276 1.55 -3.20 -12.90
N ILE A 277 2.03 -2.12 -13.55
CA ILE A 277 1.30 -0.85 -13.66
C ILE A 277 -0.03 -1.03 -14.39
N ARG A 278 -0.02 -1.79 -15.50
CA ARG A 278 -1.24 -2.14 -16.23
C ARG A 278 -2.19 -2.90 -15.30
N ASP A 279 -1.75 -4.01 -14.72
CA ASP A 279 -2.59 -4.90 -13.92
C ASP A 279 -3.25 -4.20 -12.72
N ILE A 280 -2.61 -3.18 -12.14
CA ILE A 280 -3.24 -2.30 -11.14
C ILE A 280 -4.33 -1.43 -11.77
N GLY A 281 -4.01 -0.71 -12.85
CA GLY A 281 -4.98 0.13 -13.57
C GLY A 281 -6.21 -0.65 -14.04
N GLU A 282 -6.03 -1.91 -14.46
CA GLU A 282 -7.12 -2.79 -14.88
C GLU A 282 -8.00 -3.25 -13.72
N GLN A 283 -7.44 -3.50 -12.53
CA GLN A 283 -8.25 -3.87 -11.36
C GLN A 283 -9.14 -2.71 -10.89
N GLY A 284 -8.63 -1.47 -10.93
CA GLY A 284 -9.39 -0.27 -10.62
C GLY A 284 -10.51 -0.01 -11.64
N GLU A 285 -10.13 0.29 -12.89
CA GLU A 285 -11.06 0.80 -13.90
C GLU A 285 -11.71 -0.32 -14.74
N GLY A 286 -10.98 -1.41 -15.00
CA GLY A 286 -11.33 -2.46 -15.97
C GLY A 286 -11.25 -1.92 -17.41
N PRO A 287 -10.19 -2.19 -18.19
CA PRO A 287 -10.18 -1.77 -19.58
C PRO A 287 -11.27 -2.57 -20.31
N GLY A 288 -12.18 -1.85 -20.92
CA GLY A 288 -13.27 -2.42 -21.69
C GLY A 288 -14.62 -2.36 -20.98
N ARG A 289 -15.67 -2.11 -21.77
CA ARG A 289 -17.05 -2.14 -21.29
C ARG A 289 -17.37 -3.54 -20.72
N GLY A 290 -17.43 -3.63 -19.39
CA GLY A 290 -18.07 -4.76 -18.70
C GLY A 290 -17.16 -5.85 -18.16
N ASP A 291 -15.93 -5.55 -17.70
CA ASP A 291 -15.31 -6.42 -16.71
C ASP A 291 -16.07 -6.28 -15.38
N GLU A 292 -16.96 -7.23 -15.11
CA GLU A 292 -17.80 -7.26 -13.91
C GLU A 292 -17.01 -7.36 -12.60
N SER A 293 -15.68 -7.52 -12.67
CA SER A 293 -14.78 -7.65 -11.52
C SER A 293 -14.02 -6.38 -11.13
N SER A 294 -14.04 -5.30 -11.90
CA SER A 294 -13.31 -4.06 -11.56
C SER A 294 -13.86 -3.35 -10.31
N HIS A 295 -13.06 -2.48 -9.70
CA HIS A 295 -13.47 -1.69 -8.52
C HIS A 295 -14.65 -0.78 -8.90
N PHE A 296 -14.53 -0.11 -10.05
CA PHE A 296 -15.59 0.72 -10.63
C PHE A 296 -16.92 0.00 -10.74
N GLU A 297 -16.97 -1.16 -11.39
CA GLU A 297 -18.23 -1.86 -11.61
C GLU A 297 -18.82 -2.40 -10.30
N ARG A 298 -18.00 -2.84 -9.35
CA ARG A 298 -18.45 -3.24 -8.02
C ARG A 298 -19.08 -2.08 -7.25
N PHE A 299 -18.45 -0.91 -7.21
CA PHE A 299 -19.03 0.26 -6.56
C PHE A 299 -20.25 0.80 -7.30
N ARG A 300 -20.27 0.76 -8.63
CA ARG A 300 -21.40 1.18 -9.45
C ARG A 300 -22.61 0.28 -9.21
N LYS A 301 -22.44 -1.04 -9.18
CA LYS A 301 -23.47 -2.02 -8.81
C LYS A 301 -23.97 -1.78 -7.39
N MET A 302 -23.08 -1.46 -6.46
CA MET A 302 -23.47 -1.10 -5.09
C MET A 302 -24.29 0.20 -5.04
N PHE A 303 -23.94 1.21 -5.85
CA PHE A 303 -24.66 2.49 -5.91
C PHE A 303 -26.04 2.35 -6.55
N ARG A 304 -26.14 1.63 -7.67
CA ARG A 304 -27.37 1.47 -8.47
C ARG A 304 -28.27 0.35 -8.00
N GLY A 305 -27.68 -0.71 -7.44
CA GLY A 305 -28.32 -2.02 -7.30
C GLY A 305 -28.13 -2.85 -8.57
N HIS A 306 -28.49 -4.11 -8.48
CA HIS A 306 -28.50 -5.07 -9.59
C HIS A 306 -29.55 -6.15 -9.32
N GLU A 307 -29.65 -7.19 -10.16
CA GLU A 307 -30.75 -8.16 -10.11
C GLU A 307 -30.98 -8.76 -8.71
N GLY A 308 -32.10 -8.37 -8.09
CA GLY A 308 -32.50 -8.86 -6.77
C GLY A 308 -31.70 -8.26 -5.59
N GLU A 309 -30.94 -7.18 -5.81
CA GLU A 309 -30.26 -6.42 -4.76
C GLU A 309 -30.52 -4.92 -4.87
N PRO A 310 -31.01 -4.27 -3.81
CA PRO A 310 -31.22 -2.83 -3.82
C PRO A 310 -29.89 -2.08 -3.93
N GLY A 311 -29.89 -0.95 -4.63
CA GLY A 311 -28.79 0.00 -4.59
C GLY A 311 -28.71 0.73 -3.26
N PHE A 312 -27.58 1.40 -3.04
CA PHE A 312 -27.37 2.19 -1.84
C PHE A 312 -28.45 3.29 -1.71
N PRO A 313 -29.15 3.38 -0.58
CA PRO A 313 -30.35 4.21 -0.46
C PRO A 313 -30.04 5.71 -0.63
N PRO A 314 -30.93 6.47 -1.27
CA PRO A 314 -30.87 7.93 -1.18
C PRO A 314 -31.13 8.40 0.26
N PRO A 315 -30.69 9.62 0.62
CA PRO A 315 -30.99 10.21 1.92
C PRO A 315 -32.48 10.13 2.25
N GLY A 316 -32.80 9.72 3.48
CA GLY A 316 -34.18 9.61 3.97
C GLY A 316 -34.93 8.32 3.64
N SER A 317 -34.38 7.40 2.83
CA SER A 317 -35.01 6.09 2.55
C SER A 317 -34.84 5.10 3.72
N TRP A 318 -33.60 4.70 4.01
CA TRP A 318 -33.23 4.00 5.24
C TRP A 318 -31.77 4.24 5.54
N GLN A 319 -31.34 4.01 6.79
CA GLN A 319 -29.97 4.25 7.21
C GLN A 319 -29.21 2.92 7.34
N PRO A 320 -28.34 2.56 6.37
CA PRO A 320 -27.57 1.32 6.38
C PRO A 320 -26.34 1.37 7.29
N THR A 321 -25.92 2.56 7.71
CA THR A 321 -24.74 2.76 8.55
C THR A 321 -25.08 3.15 9.99
N ARG A 322 -24.13 2.92 10.89
CA ARG A 322 -24.10 3.47 12.24
C ARG A 322 -23.64 4.93 12.19
N ALA A 323 -23.97 5.70 13.23
CA ALA A 323 -23.54 7.08 13.36
C ALA A 323 -22.10 7.13 13.89
N VAL A 324 -21.12 6.80 13.04
CA VAL A 324 -19.68 6.99 13.31
C VAL A 324 -19.27 8.43 12.99
N PRO A 325 -18.25 8.99 13.65
CA PRO A 325 -17.74 10.34 13.35
C PRO A 325 -17.08 10.43 11.96
N THR A 326 -16.93 11.64 11.44
CA THR A 326 -16.03 11.94 10.32
C THR A 326 -14.67 12.33 10.90
N ASP A 327 -13.59 11.79 10.33
CA ASP A 327 -12.20 12.00 10.75
C ASP A 327 -11.99 11.82 12.26
N PRO A 328 -12.33 10.62 12.82
CA PRO A 328 -12.21 10.38 14.25
C PRO A 328 -10.81 10.66 14.77
N LYS A 329 -10.74 11.32 15.94
CA LYS A 329 -9.51 11.50 16.69
C LYS A 329 -9.67 10.96 18.10
N VAL A 330 -8.61 10.33 18.61
CA VAL A 330 -8.56 9.83 19.99
C VAL A 330 -8.87 10.93 21.01
N THR A 331 -8.42 12.17 20.73
CA THR A 331 -8.62 13.33 21.62
C THR A 331 -10.07 13.77 21.75
N ASP A 332 -10.91 13.39 20.78
CA ASP A 332 -12.30 13.87 20.70
C ASP A 332 -13.25 12.96 21.48
N VAL A 333 -12.78 11.80 21.95
CA VAL A 333 -13.58 10.81 22.69
C VAL A 333 -13.54 11.09 24.18
N ALA A 334 -14.71 11.27 24.80
CA ALA A 334 -14.84 11.52 26.23
C ALA A 334 -14.76 10.24 27.08
N ASP A 335 -15.36 9.14 26.60
CA ASP A 335 -15.40 7.87 27.32
C ASP A 335 -13.99 7.23 27.45
N PRO A 336 -13.49 6.95 28.67
CA PRO A 336 -12.15 6.41 28.86
C PRO A 336 -11.94 5.01 28.27
N ARG A 337 -12.97 4.17 28.23
CA ARG A 337 -12.87 2.81 27.65
C ARG A 337 -12.75 2.93 26.13
N THR A 338 -13.65 3.66 25.49
CA THR A 338 -13.62 3.91 24.04
C THR A 338 -12.30 4.55 23.63
N ARG A 339 -11.81 5.56 24.38
CA ARG A 339 -10.52 6.19 24.12
C ARG A 339 -9.36 5.18 24.15
N GLY A 340 -9.31 4.32 25.17
CA GLY A 340 -8.26 3.29 25.27
C GLY A 340 -8.29 2.28 24.12
N TRP A 341 -9.47 1.92 23.60
CA TRP A 341 -9.59 1.07 22.41
C TRP A 341 -9.12 1.78 21.14
N MET A 342 -9.38 3.08 20.99
CA MET A 342 -8.84 3.86 19.86
C MET A 342 -7.32 4.05 19.95
N GLU A 343 -6.78 4.32 21.15
CA GLU A 343 -5.33 4.36 21.39
C GLU A 343 -4.67 3.02 21.02
N LEU A 344 -5.28 1.90 21.42
CA LEU A 344 -4.80 0.58 21.04
C LEU A 344 -4.83 0.41 19.52
N ALA A 345 -5.91 0.81 18.85
CA ALA A 345 -6.06 0.73 17.40
C ALA A 345 -4.93 1.46 16.65
N ASP A 346 -4.63 2.70 17.05
CA ASP A 346 -3.57 3.51 16.44
C ASP A 346 -2.19 2.88 16.67
N ILE A 347 -1.92 2.34 17.86
CA ILE A 347 -0.66 1.60 18.10
C ILE A 347 -0.59 0.33 17.23
N ARG A 348 -1.69 -0.41 17.04
CA ARG A 348 -1.71 -1.60 16.17
C ARG A 348 -1.45 -1.24 14.72
N TYR A 349 -2.05 -0.16 14.25
CA TYR A 349 -1.84 0.34 12.89
C TYR A 349 -0.39 0.82 12.69
N ALA A 350 0.19 1.51 13.67
CA ALA A 350 1.62 1.86 13.67
C ALA A 350 2.55 0.64 13.68
N LEU A 351 2.17 -0.44 14.37
CA LEU A 351 2.89 -1.72 14.32
C LEU A 351 2.81 -2.34 12.93
N LEU A 352 1.61 -2.39 12.32
CA LEU A 352 1.40 -2.91 10.97
C LEU A 352 2.27 -2.17 9.94
N LEU A 353 2.19 -0.84 9.89
CA LEU A 353 2.98 -0.02 8.96
C LEU A 353 4.48 -0.23 9.16
N GLY A 354 4.92 -0.28 10.42
CA GLY A 354 6.32 -0.61 10.73
C GLY A 354 6.71 -2.01 10.26
N PHE A 355 5.86 -3.03 10.43
CA PHE A 355 6.20 -4.37 9.96
C PHE A 355 6.26 -4.46 8.44
N LEU A 356 5.37 -3.76 7.74
CA LEU A 356 5.35 -3.65 6.27
C LEU A 356 6.66 -3.04 5.75
N GLU A 357 7.06 -1.89 6.28
CA GLU A 357 8.30 -1.24 5.87
C GLU A 357 9.52 -2.08 6.26
N HIS A 358 9.52 -2.68 7.46
CA HIS A 358 10.62 -3.56 7.87
C HIS A 358 10.77 -4.74 6.92
N TYR A 359 9.67 -5.38 6.53
CA TYR A 359 9.70 -6.52 5.62
C TYR A 359 10.41 -6.20 4.28
N LEU A 360 10.24 -4.99 3.76
CA LEU A 360 10.89 -4.53 2.53
C LEU A 360 12.41 -4.28 2.70
N VAL A 361 12.87 -3.97 3.91
CA VAL A 361 14.30 -3.68 4.18
C VAL A 361 15.01 -4.76 5.00
N ALA A 362 14.28 -5.78 5.44
CA ALA A 362 14.77 -6.87 6.28
C ALA A 362 15.58 -7.88 5.48
N ALA A 363 16.46 -8.59 6.19
CA ALA A 363 17.10 -9.80 5.69
C ALA A 363 16.07 -10.95 5.53
N ASP A 364 16.37 -11.89 4.64
CA ASP A 364 15.46 -12.98 4.26
C ASP A 364 14.96 -13.82 5.47
N ASP A 365 15.79 -14.02 6.48
CA ASP A 365 15.43 -14.83 7.66
C ASP A 365 14.37 -14.17 8.57
N ASP A 366 14.20 -12.84 8.48
CA ASP A 366 13.26 -12.08 9.31
C ASP A 366 11.89 -11.94 8.62
N ARG A 367 11.85 -12.08 7.29
CA ARG A 367 10.66 -11.89 6.45
C ARG A 367 9.51 -12.82 6.83
N PRO A 368 9.65 -14.15 6.99
CA PRO A 368 8.54 -15.02 7.35
C PRO A 368 7.86 -14.65 8.66
N MET A 369 8.65 -14.22 9.65
CA MET A 369 8.14 -13.76 10.93
C MET A 369 7.39 -12.43 10.80
N LEU A 370 7.96 -11.46 10.06
CA LEU A 370 7.31 -10.18 9.80
C LEU A 370 5.99 -10.37 9.04
N THR A 371 5.97 -11.22 8.01
CA THR A 371 4.76 -11.62 7.27
C THR A 371 3.70 -12.18 8.21
N ALA A 372 4.06 -13.08 9.12
CA ALA A 372 3.13 -13.63 10.10
C ALA A 372 2.56 -12.54 11.03
N TRP A 373 3.37 -11.56 11.45
CA TRP A 373 2.90 -10.43 12.26
C TRP A 373 1.99 -9.49 11.48
N ILE A 374 2.32 -9.17 10.23
CA ILE A 374 1.50 -8.36 9.31
C ILE A 374 0.11 -8.97 9.17
N TYR A 375 0.02 -10.27 8.83
CA TYR A 375 -1.27 -10.95 8.70
C TYR A 375 -2.06 -10.97 10.00
N ALA A 376 -1.38 -11.15 11.15
CA ALA A 376 -2.03 -11.10 12.45
C ALA A 376 -2.64 -9.72 12.72
N GLU A 377 -1.90 -8.63 12.47
CA GLU A 377 -2.42 -7.26 12.62
C GLU A 377 -3.64 -7.03 11.72
N MET A 378 -3.52 -7.31 10.42
CA MET A 378 -4.58 -7.05 9.44
C MET A 378 -5.85 -7.86 9.69
N ARG A 379 -5.75 -9.20 9.79
CA ARG A 379 -6.92 -10.09 9.78
C ARG A 379 -7.60 -10.19 11.12
N SER A 380 -6.82 -10.20 12.20
CA SER A 380 -7.33 -10.60 13.52
C SER A 380 -7.39 -9.46 14.53
N ARG A 381 -6.56 -8.42 14.40
CA ARG A 381 -6.42 -7.38 15.43
C ARG A 381 -7.12 -6.09 15.02
N ILE A 382 -6.63 -5.42 13.98
CA ILE A 382 -7.18 -4.15 13.52
C ILE A 382 -8.64 -4.33 13.09
N ALA A 383 -8.93 -5.36 12.29
CA ALA A 383 -10.29 -5.64 11.85
C ALA A 383 -11.26 -5.97 13.00
N TYR A 384 -10.77 -6.60 14.08
CA TYR A 384 -11.58 -6.86 15.27
C TYR A 384 -11.83 -5.54 16.02
N ILE A 385 -10.78 -4.79 16.34
CA ILE A 385 -10.86 -3.52 17.07
C ILE A 385 -11.76 -2.52 16.34
N ALA A 386 -11.63 -2.41 15.02
CA ALA A 386 -12.45 -1.51 14.22
C ALA A 386 -13.95 -1.83 14.31
N ARG A 387 -14.33 -3.12 14.29
CA ARG A 387 -15.73 -3.52 14.50
C ARG A 387 -16.21 -3.25 15.92
N GLU A 388 -15.38 -3.57 16.89
CA GLU A 388 -15.71 -3.43 18.31
C GLU A 388 -15.93 -1.95 18.69
N LEU A 389 -15.10 -1.04 18.16
CA LEU A 389 -15.28 0.42 18.32
C LEU A 389 -16.65 0.91 17.86
N THR A 390 -17.20 0.36 16.77
CA THR A 390 -18.54 0.75 16.27
C THR A 390 -19.71 0.28 17.14
N THR A 391 -19.42 -0.41 18.24
CA THR A 391 -20.39 -0.77 19.29
C THR A 391 -20.25 0.09 20.54
N MET A 392 -19.17 0.88 20.64
CA MET A 392 -18.85 1.69 21.81
C MET A 392 -19.38 3.12 21.65
N PRO A 393 -19.84 3.77 22.73
CA PRO A 393 -20.30 5.15 22.67
C PRO A 393 -19.13 6.11 22.41
N LEU A 394 -19.39 7.15 21.61
CA LEU A 394 -18.42 8.23 21.39
C LEU A 394 -18.34 9.19 22.60
N ASP A 395 -19.48 9.47 23.22
CA ASP A 395 -19.65 10.37 24.37
C ASP A 395 -20.10 9.60 25.63
N ASP A 396 -20.65 10.29 26.63
CA ASP A 396 -21.18 9.75 27.91
C ASP A 396 -22.37 8.77 27.78
N GLY A 397 -22.66 8.29 26.57
CA GLY A 397 -23.75 7.36 26.27
C GLY A 397 -25.12 8.01 26.11
N ALA A 398 -25.24 9.34 26.25
CA ALA A 398 -26.50 10.05 25.98
C ALA A 398 -26.79 10.17 24.46
N GLY A 399 -25.74 10.12 23.64
CA GLY A 399 -25.82 10.14 22.17
C GLY A 399 -26.05 8.76 21.54
N ARG A 400 -26.55 8.74 20.29
CA ARG A 400 -26.60 7.53 19.44
C ARG A 400 -25.33 7.33 18.60
N ALA A 401 -24.35 8.21 18.73
CA ALA A 401 -23.09 8.13 18.02
C ALA A 401 -22.18 7.07 18.63
N VAL A 402 -21.52 6.32 17.77
CA VAL A 402 -20.57 5.27 18.16
C VAL A 402 -19.18 5.64 17.66
N ALA A 403 -18.14 5.07 18.27
CA ALA A 403 -16.77 5.34 17.87
C ALA A 403 -16.41 4.70 16.52
N GLY A 404 -15.30 5.18 15.95
CA GLY A 404 -14.70 4.66 14.73
C GLY A 404 -13.18 4.62 14.91
N ILE A 405 -12.51 3.74 14.17
CA ILE A 405 -11.05 3.67 14.13
C ILE A 405 -10.49 4.92 13.42
N ALA A 406 -9.45 5.54 14.00
CA ALA A 406 -8.82 6.75 13.48
C ALA A 406 -7.77 6.49 12.39
N PHE A 407 -7.17 5.29 12.40
CA PHE A 407 -6.03 4.96 11.53
C PHE A 407 -4.91 6.02 11.62
N THR A 408 -4.69 6.65 12.77
CA THR A 408 -3.74 7.77 12.87
C THR A 408 -2.33 7.33 12.46
N LEU A 409 -1.66 8.07 11.59
CA LEU A 409 -0.27 7.75 11.26
C LEU A 409 0.63 7.96 12.50
N PRO A 410 1.57 7.06 12.77
CA PRO A 410 2.51 7.26 13.86
C PRO A 410 3.43 8.46 13.59
N PRO A 411 3.82 9.23 14.64
CA PRO A 411 4.74 10.36 14.49
C PRO A 411 6.10 9.99 13.88
N GLU A 412 6.55 8.75 14.11
CA GLU A 412 7.76 8.19 13.49
C GLU A 412 7.32 7.12 12.49
N LEU A 413 6.77 7.50 11.33
CA LEU A 413 6.29 6.53 10.34
C LEU A 413 7.44 5.68 9.79
N HIS A 414 8.42 6.35 9.20
CA HIS A 414 9.57 5.71 8.57
C HIS A 414 10.51 5.08 9.57
N LEU A 415 10.91 3.86 9.27
CA LEU A 415 11.84 3.11 10.09
C LEU A 415 13.28 3.66 10.00
N PRO A 416 14.03 3.59 11.11
CA PRO A 416 15.46 3.88 11.08
C PRO A 416 16.23 2.96 10.13
N GLN A 417 17.29 3.49 9.52
CA GLN A 417 18.21 2.74 8.65
C GLN A 417 18.99 1.64 9.40
N ASP A 418 19.24 1.85 10.70
CA ASP A 418 19.92 0.89 11.57
C ASP A 418 18.95 -0.20 12.08
N ASP A 419 19.35 -1.46 11.91
CA ASP A 419 18.53 -2.62 12.28
C ASP A 419 18.17 -2.66 13.77
N ALA A 420 19.16 -2.40 14.64
CA ALA A 420 18.92 -2.38 16.08
C ALA A 420 17.96 -1.24 16.49
N GLN A 421 17.95 -0.11 15.78
CA GLN A 421 16.96 0.96 15.97
C GLN A 421 15.57 0.53 15.52
N ARG A 422 15.41 -0.17 14.38
CA ARG A 422 14.11 -0.72 13.96
C ARG A 422 13.51 -1.64 15.01
N TRP A 423 14.29 -2.59 15.51
CA TRP A 423 13.85 -3.51 16.56
C TRP A 423 13.50 -2.79 17.86
N ARG A 424 14.26 -1.75 18.25
CA ARG A 424 13.92 -0.91 19.42
C ARG A 424 12.60 -0.18 19.24
N LEU A 425 12.30 0.32 18.04
CA LEU A 425 11.03 0.97 17.74
C LEU A 425 9.85 -0.03 17.80
N HIS A 426 10.00 -1.22 17.22
CA HIS A 426 8.99 -2.28 17.36
C HIS A 426 8.78 -2.71 18.81
N HIS A 427 9.86 -2.82 19.60
CA HIS A 427 9.78 -3.10 21.03
C HIS A 427 8.98 -2.01 21.75
N ALA A 428 9.29 -0.73 21.53
CA ALA A 428 8.61 0.39 22.17
C ALA A 428 7.11 0.41 21.85
N ARG A 429 6.74 0.25 20.57
CA ARG A 429 5.33 0.17 20.15
C ARG A 429 4.60 -1.03 20.74
N THR A 430 5.24 -2.20 20.78
CA THR A 430 4.65 -3.42 21.36
C THR A 430 4.46 -3.26 22.87
N ALA A 431 5.42 -2.66 23.58
CA ALA A 431 5.30 -2.38 25.01
C ALA A 431 4.18 -1.37 25.30
N ALA A 432 4.02 -0.33 24.47
CA ALA A 432 2.92 0.61 24.56
C ALA A 432 1.55 -0.08 24.34
N ALA A 433 1.45 -0.97 23.35
CA ALA A 433 0.23 -1.76 23.13
C ALA A 433 -0.14 -2.59 24.36
N ILE A 434 0.84 -3.31 24.95
CA ILE A 434 0.63 -4.08 26.19
C ILE A 434 0.14 -3.18 27.32
N ALA A 435 0.78 -2.02 27.51
CA ALA A 435 0.39 -1.09 28.56
C ALA A 435 -1.08 -0.66 28.39
N VAL A 436 -1.50 -0.23 27.20
CA VAL A 436 -2.90 0.16 26.94
C VAL A 436 -3.84 -1.02 27.16
N THR A 437 -3.52 -2.20 26.63
CA THR A 437 -4.35 -3.39 26.80
C THR A 437 -4.48 -3.82 28.28
N GLU A 438 -3.43 -3.66 29.09
CA GLU A 438 -3.48 -3.92 30.53
C GLU A 438 -4.32 -2.91 31.32
N HIS A 439 -4.56 -1.71 30.78
CA HIS A 439 -5.44 -0.71 31.38
C HIS A 439 -6.92 -0.92 31.01
N LEU A 440 -7.21 -1.59 29.89
CA LEU A 440 -8.56 -1.95 29.43
C LEU A 440 -9.24 -3.07 30.27
N ARG A 441 -9.13 -3.00 31.60
CA ARG A 441 -9.59 -4.06 32.53
C ARG A 441 -11.11 -4.09 32.77
N ASP A 442 -11.91 -3.44 31.92
CA ASP A 442 -13.37 -3.44 32.06
C ASP A 442 -13.92 -4.88 32.03
N PRO A 443 -14.82 -5.27 32.95
CA PRO A 443 -15.48 -6.57 32.90
C PRO A 443 -16.21 -6.88 31.57
N ALA A 444 -16.61 -5.87 30.80
CA ALA A 444 -17.17 -6.03 29.46
C ALA A 444 -16.12 -6.54 28.45
N ASP A 445 -14.88 -6.08 28.56
CA ASP A 445 -13.78 -6.41 27.63
C ASP A 445 -13.14 -7.78 27.90
N ARG A 446 -13.46 -8.42 29.03
CA ARG A 446 -12.94 -9.75 29.39
C ARG A 446 -13.75 -10.90 28.79
N ARG A 447 -14.86 -10.62 28.11
CA ARG A 447 -15.89 -11.62 27.82
C ARG A 447 -15.57 -12.53 26.64
N ASP A 448 -14.75 -12.09 25.69
CA ASP A 448 -14.43 -12.86 24.48
C ASP A 448 -12.96 -13.31 24.39
N GLY A 449 -12.12 -12.91 25.35
CA GLY A 449 -10.71 -13.30 25.40
C GLY A 449 -9.79 -12.56 24.43
N PHE A 450 -10.32 -11.67 23.56
CA PHE A 450 -9.53 -10.99 22.52
C PHE A 450 -8.33 -10.24 23.11
N LEU A 451 -8.55 -9.39 24.13
CA LEU A 451 -7.48 -8.63 24.77
C LEU A 451 -6.45 -9.53 25.47
N ALA A 452 -6.87 -10.69 25.99
CA ALA A 452 -5.96 -11.66 26.60
C ALA A 452 -5.06 -12.33 25.56
N ASP A 453 -5.62 -12.65 24.39
CA ASP A 453 -4.87 -13.21 23.25
C ASP A 453 -3.88 -12.19 22.67
N VAL A 454 -4.30 -10.93 22.54
CA VAL A 454 -3.43 -9.81 22.13
C VAL A 454 -2.27 -9.66 23.12
N LEU A 455 -2.55 -9.60 24.43
CA LEU A 455 -1.51 -9.52 25.47
C LEU A 455 -0.53 -10.70 25.41
N THR A 456 -1.05 -11.92 25.24
CA THR A 456 -0.22 -13.12 25.17
C THR A 456 0.70 -13.06 23.97
N SER A 457 0.16 -12.69 22.79
CA SER A 457 0.95 -12.59 21.58
C SER A 457 1.97 -11.46 21.62
N ASP A 458 1.62 -10.29 22.16
CA ASP A 458 2.55 -9.17 22.26
C ASP A 458 3.68 -9.44 23.26
N ARG A 459 3.41 -10.13 24.37
CA ARG A 459 4.45 -10.56 25.31
C ARG A 459 5.40 -11.56 24.66
N ALA A 460 4.89 -12.49 23.86
CA ALA A 460 5.71 -13.39 23.07
C ALA A 460 6.56 -12.63 22.04
N ARG A 461 5.98 -11.63 21.36
CA ARG A 461 6.70 -10.73 20.45
C ARG A 461 7.81 -9.97 21.16
N LEU A 462 7.57 -9.38 22.33
CA LEU A 462 8.62 -8.72 23.12
C LEU A 462 9.75 -9.68 23.49
N ALA A 463 9.43 -10.91 23.89
CA ALA A 463 10.45 -11.91 24.18
C ALA A 463 11.31 -12.24 22.95
N LEU A 464 10.69 -12.36 21.77
CA LEU A 464 11.41 -12.56 20.50
C LEU A 464 12.30 -11.38 20.12
N ILE A 465 11.79 -10.15 20.24
CA ILE A 465 12.58 -8.94 19.96
C ILE A 465 13.73 -8.80 20.97
N ALA A 466 13.50 -9.10 22.25
CA ALA A 466 14.54 -9.07 23.26
C ALA A 466 15.62 -10.11 22.96
N ALA A 467 15.24 -11.34 22.59
CA ALA A 467 16.20 -12.38 22.19
C ALA A 467 17.10 -11.91 21.03
N ARG A 468 16.55 -11.21 20.03
CA ARG A 468 17.32 -10.64 18.91
C ARG A 468 18.40 -9.64 19.32
N ALA A 469 18.20 -8.92 20.44
CA ALA A 469 19.21 -7.99 20.96
C ALA A 469 20.41 -8.70 21.61
N PHE A 470 20.26 -10.00 21.91
CA PHE A 470 21.28 -10.82 22.56
C PHE A 470 21.84 -11.94 21.68
N THR A 471 21.25 -12.23 20.52
CA THR A 471 21.70 -13.29 19.60
C THR A 471 22.15 -12.70 18.27
N THR A 472 23.35 -13.00 17.85
CA THR A 472 23.96 -12.74 16.53
C THR A 472 23.30 -13.62 15.48
N GLY A 473 22.88 -13.11 14.32
CA GLY A 473 22.28 -13.87 13.21
C GLY A 473 23.18 -13.88 11.97
N PHE A 474 23.10 -14.92 11.14
CA PHE A 474 23.93 -15.03 9.95
C PHE A 474 23.60 -13.95 8.93
N ALA A 475 22.35 -13.85 8.48
CA ALA A 475 22.00 -12.89 7.42
C ALA A 475 22.16 -11.43 7.88
N ARG A 476 21.91 -11.15 9.16
CA ARG A 476 22.02 -9.81 9.75
C ARG A 476 23.45 -9.39 10.08
N ASP A 477 24.22 -10.24 10.75
CA ASP A 477 25.49 -9.83 11.38
C ASP A 477 26.73 -10.41 10.70
N ILE A 478 26.63 -11.59 10.08
CA ILE A 478 27.77 -12.32 9.53
C ILE A 478 27.88 -12.14 8.01
N ARG A 479 26.77 -12.32 7.30
CA ARG A 479 26.70 -12.21 5.84
C ARG A 479 27.16 -10.85 5.31
N PRO A 480 26.83 -9.70 5.95
CA PRO A 480 27.31 -8.38 5.51
C PRO A 480 28.81 -8.16 5.73
N LEU A 481 29.48 -8.99 6.54
CA LEU A 481 30.94 -8.91 6.72
C LEU A 481 31.70 -9.38 5.47
N PHE A 482 31.06 -10.18 4.61
CA PHE A 482 31.63 -10.64 3.34
C PHE A 482 31.28 -9.67 2.21
N ARG A 483 32.29 -8.96 1.70
CA ARG A 483 32.12 -8.00 0.59
C ARG A 483 31.95 -8.75 -0.72
N GLN A 484 31.40 -8.09 -1.75
CA GLN A 484 31.19 -8.71 -3.07
C GLN A 484 32.45 -9.39 -3.62
N LYS A 485 33.62 -8.74 -3.50
CA LYS A 485 34.92 -9.31 -3.89
C LYS A 485 35.27 -10.60 -3.15
N ASP A 486 34.94 -10.68 -1.85
CA ASP A 486 35.19 -11.87 -1.03
C ASP A 486 34.27 -13.03 -1.51
N LEU A 487 33.01 -12.73 -1.83
CA LEU A 487 32.06 -13.68 -2.39
C LEU A 487 32.55 -14.23 -3.74
N ASP A 488 32.95 -13.35 -4.65
CA ASP A 488 33.39 -13.74 -6.00
C ASP A 488 34.67 -14.58 -5.96
N HIS A 489 35.60 -14.26 -5.06
CA HIS A 489 36.84 -15.02 -4.88
C HIS A 489 36.63 -16.36 -4.19
N MET A 490 35.67 -16.49 -3.27
CA MET A 490 35.50 -17.73 -2.51
C MET A 490 34.52 -18.72 -3.17
N ASN A 491 33.69 -18.26 -4.11
CA ASN A 491 32.63 -19.06 -4.74
C ASN A 491 33.09 -20.40 -5.36
N PHE A 492 34.37 -20.53 -5.72
CA PHE A 492 34.90 -21.80 -6.25
C PHE A 492 35.13 -22.88 -5.18
N ARG A 493 35.10 -22.51 -3.90
CA ARG A 493 35.45 -23.37 -2.77
C ARG A 493 34.42 -23.37 -1.65
N LEU A 494 33.80 -22.23 -1.37
CA LEU A 494 32.89 -22.00 -0.26
C LEU A 494 31.89 -20.92 -0.67
N ASP A 495 30.59 -21.22 -0.66
CA ASP A 495 29.58 -20.20 -0.91
C ASP A 495 29.33 -19.38 0.37
N LEU A 496 29.99 -18.23 0.46
CA LEU A 496 29.82 -17.28 1.55
C LEU A 496 28.42 -16.63 1.60
N ARG A 497 27.55 -16.90 0.62
CA ARG A 497 26.15 -16.49 0.65
C ARG A 497 25.27 -17.48 1.38
N ASN A 498 25.71 -18.74 1.49
CA ASN A 498 24.92 -19.83 2.03
C ASN A 498 25.23 -20.04 3.52
N LEU A 499 24.18 -20.04 4.34
CA LEU A 499 24.25 -20.23 5.77
C LEU A 499 24.95 -21.54 6.16
N GLU A 500 24.60 -22.65 5.51
CA GLU A 500 25.11 -23.97 5.87
C GLU A 500 26.58 -24.09 5.52
N ASP A 501 27.00 -23.63 4.33
CA ASP A 501 28.40 -23.60 3.92
C ASP A 501 29.24 -22.79 4.92
N VAL A 502 28.79 -21.59 5.29
CA VAL A 502 29.50 -20.74 6.25
C VAL A 502 29.50 -21.37 7.64
N ARG A 503 28.40 -21.99 8.08
CA ARG A 503 28.28 -22.69 9.37
C ARG A 503 29.25 -23.87 9.46
N GLU A 504 29.32 -24.70 8.42
CA GLU A 504 30.23 -25.85 8.34
C GLU A 504 31.71 -25.42 8.37
N ASN A 505 32.02 -24.25 7.80
CA ASN A 505 33.38 -23.75 7.67
C ASN A 505 33.73 -22.63 8.66
N ALA A 506 32.87 -22.33 9.64
CA ALA A 506 32.95 -21.11 10.45
C ALA A 506 34.28 -20.97 11.20
N ARG A 507 34.79 -22.08 11.77
CA ARG A 507 36.10 -22.11 12.45
C ARG A 507 37.26 -21.83 11.49
N LEU A 508 37.22 -22.39 10.29
CA LEU A 508 38.23 -22.14 9.26
C LEU A 508 38.22 -20.67 8.81
N ILE A 509 37.03 -20.06 8.72
CA ILE A 509 36.89 -18.65 8.39
C ILE A 509 37.53 -17.80 9.49
N VAL A 510 37.20 -18.05 10.76
CA VAL A 510 37.82 -17.35 11.91
C VAL A 510 39.33 -17.45 11.86
N ASP A 511 39.90 -18.65 11.69
CA ASP A 511 41.36 -18.83 11.64
C ASP A 511 42.01 -18.01 10.52
N ARG A 512 41.35 -17.92 9.36
CA ARG A 512 41.83 -17.16 8.19
C ARG A 512 41.71 -15.65 8.35
N VAL A 513 40.71 -15.15 9.06
CA VAL A 513 40.53 -13.70 9.28
C VAL A 513 41.25 -13.19 10.53
N SER A 514 41.65 -14.08 11.44
CA SER A 514 42.18 -13.72 12.77
C SER A 514 43.70 -13.80 12.92
N ASP A 515 44.47 -14.05 11.86
CA ASP A 515 45.95 -14.18 11.91
C ASP A 515 46.47 -15.38 12.72
N HIS A 516 45.64 -16.43 12.86
CA HIS A 516 46.01 -17.65 13.59
C HIS A 516 46.30 -18.79 12.60
N GLY A 517 47.55 -18.86 12.12
CA GLY A 517 48.09 -20.09 11.51
C GLY A 517 48.18 -20.15 9.98
N GLY A 518 48.07 -19.02 9.26
CA GLY A 518 48.27 -18.98 7.80
C GLY A 518 48.18 -17.57 7.21
N PRO A 519 48.21 -17.41 5.87
CA PRO A 519 47.98 -16.12 5.22
C PRO A 519 46.62 -15.56 5.61
N VAL A 520 46.63 -14.36 6.20
CA VAL A 520 45.42 -13.63 6.60
C VAL A 520 44.64 -13.21 5.37
N MET A 521 43.35 -13.50 5.39
CA MET A 521 42.40 -13.06 4.38
C MET A 521 41.53 -11.92 4.94
N PRO A 522 41.21 -10.89 4.14
CA PRO A 522 41.72 -10.59 2.80
C PRO A 522 43.24 -10.28 2.77
N PRO A 523 43.98 -10.69 1.72
CA PRO A 523 45.40 -10.39 1.60
C PRO A 523 45.63 -8.92 1.23
N MET A 524 46.76 -8.35 1.63
CA MET A 524 47.14 -6.99 1.23
C MET A 524 47.16 -6.87 -0.32
N PRO A 525 46.70 -5.74 -0.88
CA PRO A 525 46.39 -4.46 -0.23
C PRO A 525 44.95 -4.32 0.30
N ASP A 526 44.11 -5.37 0.26
CA ASP A 526 42.72 -5.26 0.71
C ASP A 526 42.61 -5.06 2.23
N GLN A 527 41.56 -4.35 2.65
CA GLN A 527 41.28 -4.14 4.07
C GLN A 527 40.97 -5.47 4.77
N ARG A 528 41.78 -5.78 5.80
CA ARG A 528 41.56 -6.90 6.71
C ARG A 528 40.35 -6.66 7.62
N TRP A 529 39.79 -7.75 8.14
CA TRP A 529 38.74 -7.68 9.16
C TRP A 529 39.25 -6.99 10.43
N THR A 530 38.40 -6.16 11.02
CA THR A 530 38.67 -5.54 12.31
C THR A 530 38.47 -6.55 13.45
N PRO A 531 39.12 -6.36 14.62
CA PRO A 531 38.89 -7.22 15.78
C PRO A 531 37.41 -7.34 16.18
N GLY A 532 36.61 -6.29 15.97
CA GLY A 532 35.17 -6.32 16.23
C GLY A 532 34.40 -7.25 15.28
N GLN A 533 34.76 -7.28 13.99
CA GLN A 533 34.14 -8.20 13.02
C GLN A 533 34.50 -9.65 13.30
N VAL A 534 35.75 -9.91 13.71
CA VAL A 534 36.19 -11.24 14.16
C VAL A 534 35.40 -11.68 15.40
N GLN A 535 35.30 -10.82 16.42
CA GLN A 535 34.52 -11.13 17.63
C GLN A 535 33.04 -11.36 17.34
N LEU A 536 32.47 -10.67 16.35
CA LEU A 536 31.09 -10.88 15.93
C LEU A 536 30.90 -12.29 15.33
N LEU A 537 31.82 -12.72 14.46
CA LEU A 537 31.83 -14.09 13.93
C LEU A 537 32.05 -15.14 15.02
N GLU A 538 32.97 -14.91 15.96
CA GLU A 538 33.18 -15.81 17.10
C GLU A 538 31.96 -15.93 18.00
N ARG A 539 31.25 -14.82 18.23
CA ARG A 539 30.01 -14.79 19.00
C ARG A 539 28.91 -15.59 18.30
N TRP A 540 28.72 -15.40 17.00
CA TRP A 540 27.77 -16.17 16.20
C TRP A 540 28.04 -17.68 16.28
N ILE A 541 29.32 -18.08 16.23
CA ILE A 541 29.71 -19.48 16.41
C ILE A 541 29.38 -19.98 17.82
N ALA A 542 29.66 -19.18 18.85
CA ALA A 542 29.39 -19.53 20.24
C ALA A 542 27.89 -19.68 20.54
N GLU A 543 27.05 -18.95 19.82
CA GLU A 543 25.59 -18.99 19.90
C GLU A 543 24.96 -20.14 19.08
N GLY A 544 25.78 -20.97 18.45
CA GLY A 544 25.32 -22.15 17.70
C GLY A 544 25.02 -21.87 16.23
N CYS A 545 25.61 -20.81 15.66
CA CYS A 545 25.45 -20.41 14.26
C CYS A 545 23.97 -20.25 13.83
N PRO A 546 23.15 -19.47 14.57
CA PRO A 546 21.75 -19.24 14.20
C PRO A 546 21.64 -18.57 12.82
N PRO A 547 20.55 -18.83 12.06
CA PRO A 547 20.29 -18.14 10.79
C PRO A 547 20.26 -16.61 10.96
#